data_AF-A0A7S1HRE3-F1
#
_entry.id   AF-A0A7S1HRE3-F1
#
_cell.length_a   1.000
_cell.length_b   1.000
_cell.length_c   1.000
_cell.angle_alpha   90.00
_cell.angle_beta   90.00
_cell.angle_gamma   90.00
#
_symmetry.space_group_name_H-M   'P 1'
#
loop_
_entity.id
_entity.type
_entity.pdbx_description
1 polymer ?
#
loop_
_entity_poly.entity_id
_entity_poly.type
_entity_poly.pdbx_seq_one_letter_code
_entity_poly.pdbx_strand_id
1 'polypeptide(L)'
;MPYVHERKQFGKSIGQFQLIQGKIADIYTKLASARALTYSTARRIDNLSGKIDRHLAKDCASCILLAAENATQVALDGIQILGGNGYINEYPTGRLLRDAKLYEIGAGTSEIRRLIIGRDLFAEYE
;
A
#
# COMPACT_ATOMS: atom_id res chain seq x y z
N MET A 1 4.17 13.83 -7.77
CA MET A 1 4.81 15.14 -7.49
C MET A 1 4.70 16.13 -8.67
N PRO A 2 5.08 15.82 -9.92
CA PRO A 2 5.06 16.82 -11.01
C PRO A 2 3.72 17.55 -11.16
N TYR A 3 2.61 16.79 -11.25
CA TYR A 3 1.28 17.35 -11.40
C TYR A 3 0.87 18.35 -10.31
N VAL A 4 1.20 18.08 -9.03
CA VAL A 4 0.80 18.99 -7.94
C VAL A 4 1.59 20.30 -7.95
N HIS A 5 2.78 20.32 -8.55
CA HIS A 5 3.56 21.55 -8.77
C HIS A 5 3.04 22.36 -9.96
N GLU A 6 2.67 21.67 -11.05
CA GLU A 6 2.25 22.30 -12.30
C GLU A 6 0.80 22.78 -12.27
N ARG A 7 -0.11 21.99 -11.70
CA ARG A 7 -1.53 22.32 -11.65
C ARG A 7 -1.75 23.50 -10.71
N LYS A 8 -2.32 24.60 -11.24
CA LYS A 8 -2.67 25.79 -10.47
C LYS A 8 -4.18 25.93 -10.30
N GLN A 9 -4.63 26.25 -9.09
CA GLN A 9 -6.00 26.66 -8.76
C GLN A 9 -5.95 27.76 -7.71
N PHE A 10 -6.91 28.69 -7.74
CA PHE A 10 -6.94 29.84 -6.82
C PHE A 10 -5.59 30.58 -6.74
N GLY A 11 -4.95 30.79 -7.89
CA GLY A 11 -3.70 31.56 -8.01
C GLY A 11 -2.42 30.85 -7.55
N LYS A 12 -2.45 29.60 -7.07
CA LYS A 12 -1.25 28.87 -6.62
C LYS A 12 -1.25 27.39 -7.03
N SER A 13 -0.09 26.75 -6.93
CA SER A 13 0.07 25.31 -7.14
C SER A 13 -0.79 24.53 -6.15
N ILE A 14 -1.45 23.46 -6.62
CA ILE A 14 -2.33 22.67 -5.75
C ILE A 14 -1.58 21.97 -4.61
N GLY A 15 -0.28 21.70 -4.79
CA GLY A 15 0.59 21.17 -3.73
C GLY A 15 0.78 22.10 -2.53
N GLN A 16 0.34 23.36 -2.62
CA GLN A 16 0.37 24.32 -1.51
C GLN A 16 -0.92 24.35 -0.67
N PHE A 17 -1.93 23.54 -1.03
CA PHE A 17 -3.13 23.39 -0.21
C PHE A 17 -2.91 22.30 0.84
N GLN A 18 -3.24 22.60 2.09
CA GLN A 18 -2.98 21.72 3.25
C GLN A 18 -3.62 20.33 3.08
N LEU A 19 -4.82 20.24 2.50
CA LEU A 19 -5.47 18.94 2.26
C LEU A 19 -4.73 18.10 1.20
N ILE A 20 -4.11 18.74 0.20
CA ILE A 20 -3.26 18.03 -0.77
C ILE A 20 -1.96 17.59 -0.12
N GLN A 21 -1.37 18.44 0.73
CA GLN A 21 -0.18 18.08 1.51
C GLN A 21 -0.44 16.91 2.45
N GLY A 22 -1.59 16.89 3.12
CA GLY A 22 -2.05 15.78 3.94
C GLY A 22 -2.12 14.46 3.16
N LYS A 23 -2.74 14.46 1.97
CA LYS A 23 -2.76 13.28 1.10
C LYS A 23 -1.37 12.82 0.69
N ILE A 24 -0.47 13.75 0.36
CA ILE A 24 0.91 13.41 -0.01
C ILE A 24 1.64 12.78 1.19
N ALA A 25 1.44 13.30 2.40
CA ALA A 25 2.01 12.74 3.62
C ALA A 25 1.49 11.33 3.90
N ASP A 26 0.19 11.10 3.73
CA ASP A 26 -0.43 9.77 3.87
C ASP A 26 0.12 8.78 2.85
N ILE A 27 0.23 9.19 1.58
CA ILE A 27 0.80 8.36 0.50
C ILE A 27 2.24 7.98 0.84
N TYR A 28 3.06 8.94 1.25
CA TYR A 28 4.45 8.69 1.63
C TYR A 28 4.54 7.70 2.80
N THR A 29 3.74 7.92 3.84
CA THR A 29 3.77 7.11 5.06
C THR A 29 3.33 5.67 4.78
N LYS A 30 2.26 5.48 4.00
CA LYS A 30 1.79 4.14 3.56
C LYS A 30 2.83 3.39 2.75
N LEU A 31 3.54 4.08 1.86
CA LEU A 31 4.62 3.48 1.06
C LEU A 31 5.81 3.12 1.94
N ALA A 32 6.22 4.03 2.83
CA ALA A 32 7.35 3.82 3.73
C ALA A 32 7.09 2.64 4.68
N SER A 33 5.90 2.55 5.27
CA SER A 33 5.54 1.47 6.20
C SER A 33 5.47 0.11 5.51
N ALA A 34 4.82 0.03 4.34
CA ALA A 34 4.77 -1.20 3.56
C ALA A 34 6.17 -1.67 3.17
N ARG A 35 7.01 -0.75 2.68
CA ARG A 35 8.40 -1.05 2.30
C ARG A 35 9.24 -1.53 3.48
N ALA A 36 9.13 -0.86 4.63
CA ALA A 36 9.87 -1.22 5.83
C ALA A 36 9.49 -2.62 6.32
N LEU A 37 8.19 -2.91 6.39
CA LEU A 37 7.70 -4.24 6.79
C LEU A 37 8.17 -5.32 5.81
N THR A 38 8.00 -5.12 4.51
CA THR A 38 8.42 -6.10 3.49
C THR A 38 9.92 -6.40 3.56
N TYR A 39 10.78 -5.38 3.59
CA TYR A 39 12.22 -5.60 3.61
C TYR A 39 12.73 -6.12 4.95
N SER A 40 12.08 -5.76 6.06
CA SER A 40 12.40 -6.34 7.37
C SER A 40 12.09 -7.84 7.39
N THR A 41 10.90 -8.23 6.91
CA THR A 41 10.50 -9.64 6.81
C THR A 41 11.41 -10.42 5.84
N ALA A 42 11.71 -9.86 4.67
CA ALA A 42 12.63 -10.49 3.72
C ALA A 42 14.03 -10.73 4.34
N ARG A 43 14.58 -9.74 5.03
CA ARG A 43 15.87 -9.88 5.72
C ARG A 43 15.83 -10.96 6.81
N ARG A 44 14.72 -11.06 7.56
CA ARG A 44 14.53 -12.15 8.53
C ARG A 44 14.58 -13.51 7.84
N ILE A 45 13.88 -13.66 6.71
CA ILE A 45 13.85 -14.91 5.92
C ILE A 45 15.24 -15.29 5.44
N ASP A 46 15.98 -14.34 4.86
CA ASP A 46 17.34 -14.59 4.36
C ASP A 46 18.27 -15.11 5.48
N ASN A 47 18.12 -14.58 6.69
CA ASN A 47 18.92 -14.98 7.86
C ASN A 47 18.56 -16.37 8.41
N LEU A 48 17.39 -16.93 8.07
CA LEU A 48 16.98 -18.26 8.56
C LEU A 48 17.75 -19.41 7.90
N SER A 49 18.54 -19.15 6.84
CA SER A 49 19.35 -20.17 6.15
C SER A 49 18.54 -21.41 5.74
N GLY A 50 17.29 -21.20 5.28
CA GLY A 50 16.39 -22.27 4.84
C GLY A 50 15.65 -23.01 5.97
N LYS A 51 15.79 -22.60 7.24
CA LYS A 51 14.99 -23.14 8.34
C LYS A 51 13.54 -22.69 8.21
N ILE A 52 12.62 -23.65 8.33
CA ILE A 52 11.19 -23.37 8.37
C ILE A 52 10.86 -22.80 9.76
N ASP A 53 10.44 -21.54 9.80
CA ASP A 53 9.95 -20.88 11.00
C ASP A 53 8.41 -20.81 10.92
N ARG A 54 7.71 -21.38 11.91
CA ARG A 54 6.25 -21.34 12.01
C ARG A 54 5.72 -19.91 12.00
N HIS A 55 6.45 -18.99 12.62
CA HIS A 55 6.07 -17.58 12.75
C HIS A 55 6.24 -16.79 11.45
N LEU A 56 6.76 -17.40 10.38
CA LEU A 56 6.94 -16.74 9.09
C LEU A 56 5.60 -16.51 8.36
N ALA A 57 4.61 -17.36 8.62
CA ALA A 57 3.33 -17.30 7.94
C ALA A 57 2.60 -15.98 8.22
N LYS A 58 2.50 -15.56 9.49
CA LYS A 58 1.89 -14.26 9.85
C LYS A 58 2.66 -13.07 9.31
N ASP A 59 4.00 -13.12 9.30
CA ASP A 59 4.82 -12.00 8.85
C ASP A 59 4.63 -11.78 7.34
N CYS A 60 4.73 -12.85 6.55
CA CYS A 60 4.48 -12.81 5.10
C CYS A 60 3.05 -12.36 4.77
N ALA A 61 2.06 -12.90 5.48
CA ALA A 61 0.66 -12.49 5.31
C ALA A 61 0.44 -11.00 5.65
N SER A 62 1.12 -10.50 6.69
CA SER A 62 1.06 -9.09 7.10
C SER A 62 1.68 -8.17 6.05
N CYS A 63 2.80 -8.56 5.44
CA CYS A 63 3.43 -7.80 4.36
C CYS A 63 2.48 -7.57 3.18
N ILE A 64 1.90 -8.64 2.63
CA ILE A 64 1.03 -8.52 1.45
C ILE A 64 -0.31 -7.87 1.80
N LEU A 65 -0.86 -8.12 3.00
CA LEU A 65 -2.08 -7.44 3.47
C LEU A 65 -1.88 -5.92 3.51
N LEU A 66 -0.82 -5.46 4.20
CA LEU A 66 -0.53 -4.04 4.33
C LEU A 66 -0.23 -3.39 2.97
N ALA A 67 0.62 -4.03 2.15
CA ALA A 67 1.02 -3.48 0.86
C ALA A 67 -0.15 -3.39 -0.12
N ALA A 68 -1.02 -4.41 -0.19
CA ALA A 68 -2.15 -4.44 -1.09
C ALA A 68 -3.18 -3.34 -0.78
N GLU A 69 -3.63 -3.26 0.47
CA GLU A 69 -4.65 -2.29 0.88
C GLU A 69 -4.10 -0.85 0.81
N ASN A 70 -2.82 -0.64 1.16
CA ASN A 70 -2.16 0.64 0.97
C ASN A 70 -2.05 1.02 -0.51
N ALA A 71 -1.73 0.08 -1.41
CA ALA A 71 -1.61 0.36 -2.83
C ALA A 71 -2.94 0.82 -3.44
N THR A 72 -4.05 0.16 -3.08
CA THR A 72 -5.40 0.58 -3.51
C THR A 72 -5.71 1.99 -3.01
N GLN A 73 -5.48 2.25 -1.72
CA GLN A 73 -5.77 3.56 -1.15
C GLN A 73 -4.88 4.67 -1.76
N VAL A 74 -3.59 4.40 -1.99
CA VAL A 74 -2.68 5.34 -2.65
C VAL A 74 -3.11 5.62 -4.10
N ALA A 75 -3.59 4.61 -4.83
CA ALA A 75 -4.11 4.80 -6.17
C ALA A 75 -5.37 5.69 -6.16
N LEU A 76 -6.30 5.48 -5.22
CA LEU A 76 -7.49 6.32 -5.02
C LEU A 76 -7.12 7.77 -4.65
N ASP A 77 -6.16 7.96 -3.74
CA ASP A 77 -5.67 9.30 -3.39
C ASP A 77 -4.99 9.98 -4.60
N GLY A 78 -4.28 9.23 -5.44
CA GLY A 78 -3.73 9.71 -6.70
C GLY A 78 -4.81 10.18 -7.68
N ILE A 79 -5.89 9.42 -7.84
CA ILE A 79 -7.06 9.84 -8.64
C ILE A 79 -7.63 11.15 -8.10
N GLN A 80 -7.85 11.24 -6.79
CA GLN A 80 -8.41 12.43 -6.17
C GLN A 80 -7.53 13.67 -6.35
N ILE A 81 -6.20 13.52 -6.23
CA ILE A 81 -5.24 14.61 -6.44
C ILE A 81 -5.25 15.09 -7.90
N LEU A 82 -5.39 14.17 -8.86
CA LEU A 82 -5.48 14.50 -10.28
C LEU A 82 -6.83 15.14 -10.66
N GLY A 83 -7.89 14.92 -9.87
CA GLY A 83 -9.24 15.36 -10.19
C GLY A 83 -9.80 14.58 -11.38
N GLY A 84 -10.51 15.25 -12.29
CA GLY A 84 -11.06 14.60 -13.51
C GLY A 84 -9.99 13.90 -14.36
N ASN A 85 -8.77 14.43 -14.38
CA ASN A 85 -7.64 13.80 -15.07
C ASN A 85 -7.29 12.42 -14.51
N GLY A 86 -7.54 12.19 -13.21
CA GLY A 86 -7.28 10.91 -12.57
C GLY A 86 -8.30 9.82 -12.94
N TYR A 87 -9.47 10.23 -13.42
CA TYR A 87 -10.57 9.35 -13.80
C TYR A 87 -10.47 8.84 -15.25
N ILE A 88 -9.90 9.67 -16.14
CA ILE A 88 -9.75 9.33 -17.56
C ILE A 88 -8.50 8.48 -17.82
N ASN A 89 -8.45 7.84 -18.99
CA ASN A 89 -7.36 6.91 -19.35
C ASN A 89 -6.08 7.58 -19.86
N GLU A 90 -6.03 8.92 -19.94
CA GLU A 90 -4.80 9.64 -20.31
C GLU A 90 -3.76 9.63 -19.18
N TYR A 91 -4.20 9.39 -17.93
CA TYR A 91 -3.32 9.24 -16.77
C TYR A 91 -3.31 7.78 -16.31
N PRO A 92 -2.18 7.30 -15.76
CA PRO A 92 -2.03 5.89 -15.40
C PRO A 92 -2.86 5.48 -14.17
N THR A 93 -3.47 6.41 -13.43
CA THR A 93 -4.11 6.14 -12.13
C THR A 93 -5.27 5.16 -12.21
N GLY A 94 -6.10 5.22 -13.24
CA GLY A 94 -7.16 4.23 -13.45
C GLY A 94 -6.63 2.81 -13.73
N ARG A 95 -5.47 2.70 -14.37
CA ARG A 95 -4.77 1.41 -14.53
C ARG A 95 -4.17 0.95 -13.21
N LEU A 96 -3.44 1.81 -12.52
CA LEU A 96 -2.79 1.52 -11.24
C LEU A 96 -3.79 1.08 -10.16
N LEU A 97 -5.00 1.66 -10.12
CA LEU A 97 -6.05 1.22 -9.20
C LEU A 97 -6.50 -0.22 -9.47
N ARG A 98 -6.70 -0.58 -10.75
CA ARG A 98 -7.10 -1.94 -11.13
C ARG A 98 -5.98 -2.94 -10.83
N ASP A 99 -4.75 -2.58 -11.13
CA ASP A 99 -3.57 -3.39 -10.82
C ASP A 99 -3.44 -3.60 -9.30
N ALA A 100 -3.61 -2.55 -8.51
CA ALA A 100 -3.53 -2.60 -7.05
C ALA A 100 -4.62 -3.50 -6.44
N LYS A 101 -5.87 -3.37 -6.93
CA LYS A 101 -7.01 -4.11 -6.37
C LYS A 101 -6.85 -5.62 -6.52
N LEU A 102 -6.17 -6.08 -7.57
CA LEU A 102 -5.90 -7.51 -7.75
C LEU A 102 -5.13 -8.09 -6.56
N TYR A 103 -4.23 -7.34 -5.94
CA TYR A 103 -3.46 -7.85 -4.80
C TYR A 103 -4.31 -8.13 -3.56
N GLU A 104 -5.48 -7.53 -3.40
CA GLU A 104 -6.41 -7.82 -2.30
C GLU A 104 -7.21 -9.12 -2.50
N ILE A 105 -7.21 -9.67 -3.71
CA ILE A 105 -8.08 -10.79 -4.12
C ILE A 105 -7.26 -11.99 -4.58
N GLY A 106 -6.25 -11.74 -5.42
CA GLY A 106 -5.40 -12.75 -6.04
C GLY A 106 -4.51 -13.47 -5.04
N ALA A 107 -4.30 -14.77 -5.28
CA ALA A 107 -3.44 -15.65 -4.49
C ALA A 107 -3.77 -15.67 -2.97
N GLY A 108 -5.03 -15.40 -2.62
CA GLY A 108 -5.53 -15.35 -1.25
C GLY A 108 -6.04 -13.95 -0.91
N THR A 109 -7.30 -13.86 -0.48
CA THR A 109 -7.93 -12.57 -0.19
C THR A 109 -7.35 -11.91 1.06
N SER A 110 -7.60 -10.61 1.23
CA SER A 110 -7.26 -9.89 2.46
C SER A 110 -7.88 -10.52 3.71
N GLU A 111 -9.08 -11.10 3.63
CA GLU A 111 -9.72 -11.83 4.74
C GLU A 111 -8.96 -13.10 5.09
N ILE A 112 -8.54 -13.87 4.09
CA ILE A 112 -7.75 -15.09 4.32
C ILE A 112 -6.41 -14.74 4.99
N ARG A 113 -5.76 -13.64 4.60
CA ARG A 113 -4.52 -13.18 5.24
C ARG A 113 -4.75 -12.81 6.70
N ARG A 114 -5.83 -12.11 7.01
CA ARG A 114 -6.23 -11.82 8.40
C ARG A 114 -6.47 -13.09 9.21
N LEU A 115 -7.10 -14.11 8.61
CA LEU A 115 -7.28 -15.42 9.26
C LEU A 115 -5.94 -16.11 9.56
N ILE A 116 -4.99 -16.09 8.62
CA ILE A 116 -3.64 -16.65 8.83
C ILE A 116 -2.95 -15.93 9.99
N ILE A 117 -2.92 -14.59 9.95
CA ILE A 117 -2.29 -13.77 10.99
C ILE A 117 -2.92 -14.06 12.36
N GLY A 118 -4.25 -14.02 12.44
CA GLY A 118 -4.97 -14.22 13.70
C GLY A 118 -4.77 -15.61 14.29
N ARG A 119 -4.82 -16.66 13.45
CA ARG A 119 -4.60 -18.05 13.90
C ARG A 119 -3.17 -18.27 14.39
N ASP A 120 -2.19 -17.75 13.64
CA ASP A 120 -0.80 -17.93 14.00
C ASP A 120 -0.47 -17.19 15.31
N LEU A 121 -0.94 -15.94 15.46
CA LEU A 121 -0.80 -15.18 16.71
C LEU A 121 -1.46 -15.88 17.91
N PHE A 122 -2.66 -16.45 17.74
CA PHE A 122 -3.34 -17.16 18.82
C PHE A 122 -2.53 -18.37 19.29
N ALA A 123 -1.96 -19.14 18.36
CA ALA A 123 -1.21 -20.35 18.66
C ALA A 123 0.20 -20.10 19.23
N GLU A 124 0.65 -18.85 19.37
CA GLU A 124 1.89 -18.51 20.09
C GLU A 124 1.74 -18.57 21.61
N TYR A 125 0.50 -18.58 22.09
CA TYR A 125 0.14 -18.58 23.50
C TYR A 125 -0.46 -19.93 23.97
N GLU A 126 -0.44 -20.94 23.09
CA GLU A 126 -0.71 -22.36 23.41
C GLU A 126 0.60 -23.14 23.51
#